data_AF-A0A8J2RTQ4-F1
#
_entry.id   AF-A0A8J2RTQ4-F1
#
_cell.length_a   1.000
_cell.length_b   1.000
_cell.length_c   1.000
_cell.angle_alpha   90.00
_cell.angle_beta   90.00
_cell.angle_gamma   90.00
#
_symmetry.space_group_name_H-M   'P 1'
#
loop_
_entity.id
_entity.type
_entity.pdbx_description
1 polymer ?
#
loop_
_entity_poly.entity_id
_entity_poly.type
_entity_poly.pdbx_seq_one_letter_code
_entity_poly.pdbx_strand_id
1 'polypeptide(L)'
;MFSNIAWQCMFPTWYLAIDMQLFLVSPILIYPLWRWRKCGISLLTLVTIGCHVNILFVFSKDNSNTNHPHYKPWIRAPPYLVGIWTGWFLHITKQSQFKLSKITVAMGWMISIILGAAVTYGEAYNTNQSVLEMSSELTATFGPVHRIAWACFVAWIIFACSHGYGGVLNRILSWKGFLPLSRLTYCVYLIHFDYVLIYYSALRKRFYYRMFEEFITLFGIFFYLFALAFFISVSLEVPFLRLEKLIFSSKPKRNTLSIEHHTS
;
A
#
# COMPACT_ATOMS: atom_id res chain seq x y z
N MET A 1 -4.46 -12.32 -17.88
CA MET A 1 -5.42 -13.32 -17.38
C MET A 1 -6.20 -12.78 -16.17
N PHE A 2 -6.79 -11.57 -16.27
CA PHE A 2 -7.67 -10.97 -15.24
C PHE A 2 -8.69 -10.01 -15.89
N SER A 3 -9.18 -10.32 -17.09
CA SER A 3 -9.95 -9.37 -17.93
C SER A 3 -11.46 -9.39 -17.72
N ASN A 4 -12.02 -10.33 -16.94
CA ASN A 4 -13.47 -10.42 -16.73
C ASN A 4 -13.84 -10.24 -15.25
N ILE A 5 -14.30 -9.05 -14.91
CA ILE A 5 -14.76 -8.64 -13.57
C ILE A 5 -16.04 -9.39 -13.17
N ALA A 6 -16.88 -9.76 -14.15
CA ALA A 6 -18.16 -10.42 -13.92
C ALA A 6 -18.08 -11.86 -13.34
N TRP A 7 -16.91 -12.51 -13.37
CA TRP A 7 -16.72 -13.87 -12.87
C TRP A 7 -15.85 -13.94 -11.61
N GLN A 8 -15.50 -12.80 -11.00
CA GLN A 8 -14.70 -12.78 -9.79
C GLN A 8 -15.60 -13.01 -8.57
N CYS A 9 -15.35 -14.08 -7.82
CA CYS A 9 -16.11 -14.41 -6.61
C CYS A 9 -15.89 -13.38 -5.49
N MET A 10 -14.72 -12.72 -5.47
CA MET A 10 -14.41 -11.61 -4.57
C MET A 10 -13.63 -10.57 -5.36
N PHE A 11 -14.20 -9.37 -5.54
CA PHE A 11 -13.55 -8.32 -6.34
C PHE A 11 -12.15 -7.92 -5.82
N PRO A 12 -11.87 -7.71 -4.52
CA PRO A 12 -10.55 -7.22 -4.10
C PRO A 12 -9.41 -8.25 -4.28
N THR A 13 -9.69 -9.53 -4.52
CA THR A 13 -8.65 -10.58 -4.53
C THR A 13 -7.71 -10.51 -5.72
N TRP A 14 -8.11 -9.87 -6.83
CA TRP A 14 -7.22 -9.71 -7.98
C TRP A 14 -5.98 -8.89 -7.60
N TYR A 15 -6.12 -7.91 -6.70
CA TYR A 15 -5.01 -7.09 -6.24
C TYR A 15 -4.11 -7.87 -5.27
N LEU A 16 -4.70 -8.66 -4.38
CA LEU A 16 -3.96 -9.57 -3.50
C LEU A 16 -3.11 -10.57 -4.30
N ALA A 17 -3.64 -11.10 -5.40
CA ALA A 17 -2.91 -12.00 -6.29
C ALA A 17 -1.66 -11.32 -6.90
N ILE A 18 -1.77 -10.04 -7.27
CA ILE A 18 -0.64 -9.26 -7.79
C ILE A 18 0.40 -9.04 -6.68
N ASP A 19 -0.03 -8.68 -5.47
CA ASP A 19 0.87 -8.48 -4.34
C ASP A 19 1.65 -9.76 -4.01
N MET A 20 1.01 -10.93 -4.08
CA MET A 20 1.70 -12.23 -3.91
C MET A 20 2.73 -12.49 -5.02
N GLN A 21 2.40 -12.17 -6.27
CA GLN A 21 3.36 -12.30 -7.38
C GLN A 21 4.57 -11.39 -7.19
N LEU A 22 4.35 -10.14 -6.80
CA LEU A 22 5.43 -9.19 -6.51
C LEU A 22 6.26 -9.62 -5.30
N PHE A 23 5.61 -10.15 -4.27
CA PHE A 23 6.28 -10.72 -3.10
C PHE A 23 7.20 -11.88 -3.48
N LEU A 24 6.77 -12.78 -4.36
CA LEU A 24 7.60 -13.88 -4.86
C LEU A 24 8.78 -13.41 -5.73
N VAL A 25 8.63 -12.30 -6.46
CA VAL A 25 9.70 -11.70 -7.26
C VAL A 25 10.70 -10.92 -6.37
N SER A 26 10.27 -10.41 -5.23
CA SER A 26 11.08 -9.56 -4.35
C SER A 26 12.45 -10.15 -3.94
N PRO A 27 12.60 -11.46 -3.61
CA PRO A 27 13.90 -12.02 -3.22
C PRO A 27 14.88 -12.03 -4.40
N ILE A 28 14.40 -12.18 -5.64
CA ILE A 28 15.21 -12.14 -6.85
C ILE A 28 15.82 -10.74 -7.04
N LEU A 29 15.10 -9.69 -6.63
CA LEU A 29 15.61 -8.32 -6.64
C LEU A 29 16.52 -8.06 -5.44
N ILE A 30 16.11 -8.46 -4.24
CA ILE A 30 16.82 -8.14 -2.99
C ILE A 30 18.14 -8.93 -2.86
N TYR A 31 18.19 -10.19 -3.31
CA TYR A 31 19.37 -11.05 -3.16
C TYR A 31 20.62 -10.49 -3.87
N PRO A 32 20.57 -10.05 -5.15
CA PRO A 32 21.67 -9.35 -5.80
C PRO A 32 22.04 -8.04 -5.11
N LEU A 33 21.08 -7.28 -4.56
CA LEU A 33 21.37 -6.06 -3.79
C LEU A 33 22.20 -6.36 -2.54
N TRP A 34 21.91 -7.47 -1.87
CA TRP A 34 22.64 -7.89 -0.68
C TRP A 34 24.02 -8.48 -1.02
N ARG A 35 24.10 -9.37 -2.03
CA ARG A 35 25.33 -10.08 -2.38
C ARG A 35 26.30 -9.24 -3.24
N TRP A 36 25.78 -8.47 -4.19
CA TRP A 36 26.56 -7.69 -5.17
C TRP A 36 25.99 -6.28 -5.33
N ARG A 37 26.27 -5.39 -4.37
CA ARG A 37 25.69 -4.05 -4.27
C ARG A 37 25.59 -3.29 -5.62
N LYS A 38 26.66 -3.24 -6.42
CA LYS A 38 26.67 -2.53 -7.72
C LYS A 38 25.73 -3.18 -8.74
N CYS A 39 25.79 -4.51 -8.88
CA CYS A 39 24.94 -5.26 -9.81
C CYS A 39 23.47 -5.20 -9.38
N GLY A 40 23.19 -5.30 -8.08
CA GLY A 40 21.84 -5.17 -7.54
C GLY A 40 21.24 -3.79 -7.78
N ILE A 41 21.98 -2.70 -7.50
CA ILE A 41 21.54 -1.34 -7.81
C ILE A 41 21.25 -1.21 -9.31
N SER A 42 22.15 -1.69 -10.18
CA SER A 42 21.96 -1.62 -11.63
C SER A 42 20.73 -2.41 -12.11
N LEU A 43 20.46 -3.57 -11.51
CA LEU A 43 19.28 -4.38 -11.83
C LEU A 43 18.01 -3.65 -11.39
N LEU A 44 17.98 -3.12 -10.17
CA LEU A 44 16.82 -2.42 -9.63
C LEU A 44 16.51 -1.14 -10.40
N THR A 45 17.53 -0.36 -10.80
CA THR A 45 17.33 0.82 -11.65
C THR A 45 16.77 0.43 -13.01
N LEU A 46 17.32 -0.61 -13.65
CA LEU A 46 16.86 -1.08 -14.96
C LEU A 46 15.40 -1.56 -14.90
N VAL A 47 15.03 -2.34 -13.88
CA VAL A 47 13.65 -2.81 -13.69
C VAL A 47 12.71 -1.64 -13.42
N THR A 48 13.14 -0.65 -12.63
CA THR A 48 12.34 0.56 -12.35
C THR A 48 12.09 1.36 -13.63
N ILE A 49 13.14 1.64 -14.41
CA ILE A 49 13.03 2.39 -15.66
C ILE A 49 12.17 1.61 -16.67
N GLY A 50 12.43 0.32 -16.86
CA GLY A 50 11.67 -0.53 -17.78
C GLY A 50 10.18 -0.58 -17.43
N CYS A 51 9.84 -0.64 -16.14
CA CYS A 51 8.46 -0.57 -15.68
C CYS A 51 7.81 0.78 -16.00
N HIS A 52 8.49 1.90 -15.75
CA HIS A 52 7.96 3.23 -16.04
C HIS A 52 7.76 3.46 -17.55
N VAL A 53 8.74 3.06 -18.37
CA VAL A 53 8.65 3.16 -19.83
C VAL A 53 7.51 2.31 -20.36
N ASN A 54 7.31 1.09 -19.84
CA ASN A 54 6.20 0.24 -20.25
C ASN A 54 4.85 0.89 -19.93
N ILE A 55 4.70 1.50 -18.75
CA ILE A 55 3.45 2.17 -18.37
C ILE A 55 3.22 3.38 -19.26
N LEU A 56 4.22 4.24 -19.47
CA LEU A 56 4.12 5.39 -20.38
C LEU A 56 3.71 4.96 -21.78
N PHE A 57 4.29 3.87 -22.30
CA PHE A 57 3.95 3.32 -23.61
C PHE A 57 2.51 2.78 -23.67
N VAL A 58 2.03 2.14 -22.60
CA VAL A 58 0.65 1.64 -22.52
C VAL A 58 -0.33 2.81 -22.50
N PHE A 59 -0.06 3.85 -21.71
CA PHE A 59 -0.91 5.04 -21.63
C PHE A 59 -0.85 5.91 -22.89
N SER A 60 0.29 6.00 -23.57
CA SER A 60 0.41 6.74 -24.83
C SER A 60 -0.30 6.05 -26.00
N LYS A 61 -0.45 4.72 -25.94
CA LYS A 61 -1.11 3.92 -26.99
C LYS A 61 -2.63 3.87 -26.80
N ASP A 62 -3.15 4.28 -25.65
CA ASP A 62 -4.57 4.19 -25.29
C ASP A 62 -5.43 5.33 -25.89
N ASN A 63 -5.30 5.54 -27.21
CA ASN A 63 -6.19 6.42 -27.99
C ASN A 63 -7.43 5.67 -28.53
N SER A 64 -7.57 4.36 -28.24
CA SER A 64 -8.67 3.53 -28.72
C SER A 64 -9.52 3.02 -27.56
N ASN A 65 -10.75 3.52 -27.50
CA ASN A 65 -11.79 3.41 -26.47
C ASN A 65 -12.28 1.99 -26.10
N THR A 66 -11.42 0.95 -26.10
CA THR A 66 -11.85 -0.46 -25.98
C THR A 66 -11.08 -1.30 -24.97
N ASN A 67 -10.03 -0.80 -24.32
CA ASN A 67 -9.23 -1.62 -23.40
C ASN A 67 -8.79 -0.84 -22.17
N HIS A 68 -9.67 -0.66 -21.17
CA HIS A 68 -9.35 -0.03 -19.88
C HIS A 68 -7.98 -0.49 -19.33
N PRO A 69 -6.92 0.34 -19.41
CA PRO A 69 -5.58 -0.08 -19.02
C PRO A 69 -5.46 -0.31 -17.52
N HIS A 70 -6.36 0.26 -16.70
CA HIS A 70 -6.32 0.27 -15.24
C HIS A 70 -6.37 -1.11 -14.55
N TYR A 71 -6.70 -2.17 -15.28
CA TYR A 71 -6.83 -3.54 -14.75
C TYR A 71 -5.63 -4.44 -15.09
N LYS A 72 -4.57 -3.90 -15.70
CA LYS A 72 -3.38 -4.68 -16.04
C LYS A 72 -2.40 -4.78 -14.85
N PRO A 73 -2.02 -6.00 -14.42
CA PRO A 73 -1.16 -6.22 -13.24
C PRO A 73 0.14 -5.42 -13.22
N TRP A 74 0.81 -5.30 -14.37
CA TRP A 74 2.13 -4.68 -14.49
C TRP A 74 2.13 -3.16 -14.27
N ILE A 75 0.99 -2.49 -14.39
CA ILE A 75 0.87 -1.05 -14.13
C ILE A 75 0.94 -0.74 -12.64
N ARG A 76 0.81 -1.75 -11.78
CA ARG A 76 0.80 -1.61 -10.32
C ARG A 76 2.14 -1.95 -9.64
N ALA A 77 3.15 -2.38 -10.40
CA ALA A 77 4.49 -2.66 -9.88
C ALA A 77 5.29 -1.42 -9.39
N PRO A 78 5.14 -0.18 -9.92
CA PRO A 78 6.02 0.92 -9.53
C PRO A 78 6.00 1.29 -8.04
N PRO A 79 4.84 1.40 -7.36
CA PRO A 79 4.81 1.63 -5.91
C PRO A 79 5.56 0.57 -5.12
N TYR A 80 5.51 -0.69 -5.58
CA TYR A 80 6.24 -1.79 -4.95
C TYR A 80 7.75 -1.62 -5.09
N LEU A 81 8.23 -1.21 -6.27
CA LEU A 81 9.65 -0.91 -6.51
C LEU A 81 10.14 0.29 -5.67
N VAL A 82 9.33 1.34 -5.52
CA VAL A 82 9.62 2.48 -4.60
C VAL A 82 9.76 1.98 -3.16
N GLY A 83 8.93 1.01 -2.74
CA GLY A 83 9.06 0.34 -1.46
C GLY A 83 10.39 -0.40 -1.28
N ILE A 84 10.83 -1.16 -2.29
CA ILE A 84 12.14 -1.84 -2.28
C ILE A 84 13.28 -0.83 -2.17
N TRP A 85 13.23 0.26 -2.96
CA TRP A 85 14.21 1.35 -2.87
C TRP A 85 14.27 1.93 -1.47
N THR A 86 13.10 2.26 -0.90
CA THR A 86 12.99 2.89 0.42
C THR A 86 13.49 1.96 1.52
N GLY A 87 13.16 0.66 1.44
CA GLY A 87 13.67 -0.35 2.36
C GLY A 87 15.19 -0.50 2.28
N TRP A 88 15.76 -0.48 1.08
CA TRP A 88 17.21 -0.50 0.88
C TRP A 88 17.90 0.75 1.42
N PHE A 89 17.36 1.94 1.12
CA PHE A 89 17.86 3.20 1.67
C PHE A 89 17.83 3.18 3.19
N LEU A 90 16.71 2.78 3.79
CA LEU A 90 16.55 2.67 5.25
C LEU A 90 17.55 1.69 5.88
N HIS A 91 17.83 0.57 5.21
CA HIS A 91 18.83 -0.39 5.68
C HIS A 91 20.24 0.22 5.70
N ILE A 92 20.63 0.97 4.67
CA ILE A 92 21.95 1.62 4.61
C ILE A 92 22.05 2.77 5.61
N THR A 93 21.03 3.62 5.69
CA THR A 93 21.06 4.78 6.58
C THR A 93 20.91 4.38 8.04
N LYS A 94 20.33 3.21 8.36
CA LYS A 94 20.37 2.66 9.73
C LYS A 94 21.78 2.24 10.17
N GLN A 95 22.62 1.82 9.24
CA GLN A 95 24.01 1.41 9.53
C GLN A 95 24.99 2.60 9.55
N SER A 96 24.61 3.74 8.97
CA SER A 96 25.42 4.97 8.93
C SER A 96 24.87 6.01 9.90
N GLN A 97 25.73 6.79 10.57
CA GLN A 97 25.31 7.94 11.38
C GLN A 97 24.90 9.13 10.49
N PHE A 98 24.02 8.89 9.51
CA PHE A 98 23.64 9.88 8.50
C PHE A 98 22.67 10.90 9.13
N LYS A 99 23.20 12.08 9.49
CA LYS A 99 22.41 13.20 9.98
C LYS A 99 22.08 14.13 8.81
N LEU A 100 20.79 14.24 8.48
CA LEU A 100 20.31 15.22 7.53
C LEU A 100 20.32 16.63 8.13
N SER A 101 20.61 17.63 7.30
CA SER A 101 20.46 19.03 7.68
C SER A 101 18.98 19.36 7.90
N LYS A 102 18.70 20.28 8.83
CA LYS A 102 17.32 20.72 9.12
C LYS A 102 16.63 21.29 7.87
N ILE A 103 17.39 21.95 6.99
CA ILE A 103 16.89 22.53 5.73
C ILE A 103 16.46 21.42 4.78
N THR A 104 17.28 20.38 4.60
CA THR A 104 16.93 19.24 3.73
C THR A 104 15.68 18.52 4.20
N VAL A 105 15.51 18.36 5.53
CA VAL A 105 14.30 17.76 6.11
C VAL A 105 13.07 18.65 5.84
N ALA A 106 13.18 19.96 6.03
CA ALA A 106 12.09 20.90 5.75
C ALA A 106 11.70 20.90 4.26
N MET A 107 12.68 20.91 3.36
CA MET A 107 12.45 20.80 1.92
C MET A 107 11.75 19.48 1.57
N GLY A 108 12.21 18.35 2.13
CA GLY A 108 11.57 17.05 1.87
C GLY A 108 10.12 16.99 2.37
N TRP A 109 9.81 17.61 3.51
CA TRP A 109 8.41 17.75 3.97
C TRP A 109 7.58 18.62 3.02
N MET A 110 8.09 19.77 2.60
CA MET A 110 7.39 20.64 1.64
C MET A 110 7.12 19.93 0.32
N ILE A 111 8.13 19.29 -0.26
CA ILE A 111 8.00 18.52 -1.51
C ILE A 111 6.98 17.39 -1.34
N SER A 112 7.02 16.68 -0.22
CA SER A 112 6.11 15.57 0.05
C SER A 112 4.66 16.04 0.17
N ILE A 113 4.41 17.14 0.89
CA ILE A 113 3.06 17.70 1.03
C ILE A 113 2.54 18.19 -0.33
N ILE A 114 3.37 18.87 -1.12
CA ILE A 114 3.01 19.33 -2.47
C ILE A 114 2.67 18.13 -3.35
N LEU A 115 3.48 17.08 -3.32
CA LEU A 115 3.29 15.88 -4.12
C LEU A 115 2.00 15.13 -3.71
N GLY A 116 1.76 14.97 -2.41
CA GLY A 116 0.55 14.35 -1.88
C GLY A 116 -0.70 15.14 -2.27
N ALA A 117 -0.67 16.46 -2.11
CA ALA A 117 -1.76 17.35 -2.50
C ALA A 117 -2.03 17.30 -4.02
N ALA A 118 -0.98 17.39 -4.84
CA ALA A 118 -1.09 17.35 -6.31
C ALA A 118 -1.73 16.05 -6.79
N VAL A 119 -1.39 14.90 -6.17
CA VAL A 119 -2.01 13.62 -6.49
C VAL A 119 -3.48 13.59 -6.08
N THR A 120 -3.82 14.03 -4.87
CA THR A 120 -5.21 13.99 -4.38
C THR A 120 -6.13 14.92 -5.16
N TYR A 121 -5.69 16.15 -5.45
CA TYR A 121 -6.49 17.10 -6.23
C TYR A 121 -6.51 16.74 -7.72
N GLY A 122 -5.42 16.20 -8.25
CA GLY A 122 -5.36 15.74 -9.64
C GLY A 122 -6.32 14.58 -9.92
N GLU A 123 -6.45 13.63 -8.98
CA GLU A 123 -7.40 12.52 -9.14
C GLU A 123 -8.86 12.99 -9.03
N ALA A 124 -9.14 13.92 -8.11
CA ALA A 124 -10.45 14.54 -7.97
C ALA A 124 -10.86 15.30 -9.25
N TYR A 125 -9.90 15.93 -9.91
CA TYR A 125 -10.11 16.62 -11.19
C TYR A 125 -10.34 15.63 -12.34
N ASN A 126 -9.56 14.56 -12.42
CA ASN A 126 -9.68 13.54 -13.46
C ASN A 126 -11.02 12.77 -13.39
N THR A 127 -11.54 12.55 -12.18
CA THR A 127 -12.80 11.82 -11.96
C THR A 127 -14.04 12.69 -12.22
N ASN A 128 -13.95 13.99 -11.93
CA ASN A 128 -15.05 14.95 -12.13
C ASN A 128 -15.02 15.54 -13.56
N GLN A 129 -15.21 14.67 -14.56
CA GLN A 129 -15.29 15.02 -15.99
C GLN A 129 -16.33 16.09 -16.36
N SER A 130 -17.19 16.52 -15.43
CA SER A 130 -18.30 17.44 -15.70
C SER A 130 -17.94 18.93 -15.68
N VAL A 131 -16.72 19.33 -15.27
CA VAL A 131 -16.42 20.77 -15.04
C VAL A 131 -15.30 21.33 -15.93
N LEU A 132 -14.25 20.58 -16.23
CA LEU A 132 -13.14 21.05 -17.07
C LEU A 132 -12.47 19.89 -17.82
N GLU A 133 -12.42 19.98 -19.15
CA GLU A 133 -11.70 19.01 -19.98
C GLU A 133 -10.18 19.13 -19.71
N MET A 134 -9.60 18.13 -19.05
CA MET A 134 -8.14 18.02 -18.98
C MET A 134 -7.61 17.75 -20.39
N SER A 135 -6.57 18.49 -20.83
CA SER A 135 -5.94 18.19 -22.12
C SER A 135 -5.50 16.73 -22.17
N SER A 136 -5.65 16.09 -23.32
CA SER A 136 -5.33 14.66 -23.52
C SER A 136 -3.91 14.31 -23.06
N GLU A 137 -2.99 15.25 -23.22
CA GLU A 137 -1.57 15.15 -22.82
C GLU A 137 -1.39 15.09 -21.29
N LEU A 138 -2.17 15.87 -20.53
CA LEU A 138 -2.13 15.88 -19.07
C LEU A 138 -2.72 14.58 -18.50
N THR A 139 -3.78 14.06 -19.09
CA THR A 139 -4.39 12.79 -18.68
C THR A 139 -3.45 11.60 -18.93
N ALA A 140 -2.80 11.57 -20.09
CA ALA A 140 -1.85 10.53 -20.46
C ALA A 140 -0.60 10.48 -19.56
N THR A 141 -0.18 11.63 -19.03
CA THR A 141 0.99 11.74 -18.14
C THR A 141 0.62 11.55 -16.67
N PHE A 142 -0.55 12.02 -16.24
CA PHE A 142 -1.01 11.88 -14.86
C PHE A 142 -1.29 10.42 -14.48
N GLY A 143 -1.89 9.63 -15.40
CA GLY A 143 -2.21 8.21 -15.19
C GLY A 143 -1.04 7.32 -14.70
N PRO A 144 0.15 7.36 -15.31
CA PRO A 144 1.33 6.66 -14.81
C PRO A 144 1.88 7.26 -13.51
N VAL A 145 2.00 8.61 -13.46
CA VAL A 145 2.86 9.31 -12.49
C VAL A 145 2.21 9.40 -11.11
N HIS A 146 0.89 9.53 -11.02
CA HIS A 146 0.22 9.76 -9.74
C HIS A 146 0.49 8.65 -8.71
N ARG A 147 0.59 7.39 -9.15
CA ARG A 147 0.83 6.23 -8.25
C ARG A 147 2.24 6.24 -7.67
N ILE A 148 3.22 6.60 -8.50
CA ILE A 148 4.62 6.71 -8.08
C ILE A 148 4.79 7.91 -7.16
N ALA A 149 4.18 9.03 -7.52
CA ALA A 149 4.16 10.24 -6.71
C ALA A 149 3.60 9.96 -5.31
N TRP A 150 2.47 9.25 -5.23
CA TRP A 150 1.88 8.82 -3.95
C TRP A 150 2.82 7.88 -3.17
N ALA A 151 3.45 6.92 -3.85
CA ALA A 151 4.40 6.02 -3.21
C ALA A 151 5.62 6.77 -2.65
N CYS A 152 6.15 7.75 -3.39
CA CYS A 152 7.25 8.61 -2.94
C CYS A 152 6.85 9.48 -1.73
N PHE A 153 5.63 10.00 -1.73
CA PHE A 153 5.08 10.73 -0.58
C PHE A 153 5.07 9.85 0.69
N VAL A 154 4.53 8.64 0.59
CA VAL A 154 4.50 7.68 1.71
C VAL A 154 5.91 7.24 2.10
N ALA A 155 6.80 7.01 1.13
CA ALA A 155 8.20 6.66 1.36
C ALA A 155 8.94 7.71 2.19
N TRP A 156 8.75 9.00 1.88
CA TRP A 156 9.33 10.09 2.67
C TRP A 156 8.80 10.10 4.11
N ILE A 157 7.49 9.89 4.32
CA ILE A 157 6.92 9.81 5.68
C ILE A 157 7.57 8.68 6.48
N ILE A 158 7.71 7.48 5.89
CA ILE A 158 8.34 6.33 6.53
C ILE A 158 9.80 6.65 6.87
N PHE A 159 10.53 7.24 5.92
CA PHE A 159 11.93 7.63 6.12
C PHE A 159 12.08 8.69 7.24
N ALA A 160 11.24 9.73 7.24
CA ALA A 160 11.26 10.78 8.24
C ALA A 160 10.89 10.24 9.64
N CYS A 161 9.89 9.37 9.74
CA CYS A 161 9.49 8.78 11.03
C CYS A 161 10.57 7.85 11.59
N SER A 162 11.20 7.02 10.75
CA SER A 162 12.24 6.07 11.18
C SER A 162 13.53 6.75 11.67
N HIS A 163 13.87 7.93 11.16
CA HIS A 163 15.07 8.69 11.59
C HIS A 163 14.77 9.76 12.66
N GLY A 164 13.54 9.81 13.19
CA GLY A 164 13.16 10.77 14.22
C GLY A 164 12.85 12.20 13.72
N TYR A 165 12.80 12.40 12.41
CA TYR A 165 12.38 13.67 11.78
C TYR A 165 10.85 13.81 11.66
N GLY A 166 10.09 12.82 12.12
CA GLY A 166 8.62 12.78 12.03
C GLY A 166 7.86 13.53 13.12
N GLY A 167 8.52 13.98 14.19
CA GLY A 167 7.89 14.80 15.24
C GLY A 167 6.52 14.28 15.72
N VAL A 168 5.48 15.10 15.55
CA VAL A 168 4.08 14.79 15.91
C VAL A 168 3.54 13.59 15.13
N LEU A 169 3.83 13.50 13.83
CA LEU A 169 3.35 12.40 12.99
C LEU A 169 3.89 11.06 13.52
N ASN A 170 5.17 10.99 13.89
CA ASN A 170 5.73 9.77 14.45
C ASN A 170 5.02 9.36 15.76
N ARG A 171 4.63 10.32 16.61
CA ARG A 171 3.88 10.07 17.85
C ARG A 171 2.48 9.50 17.58
N ILE A 172 1.78 10.04 16.57
CA ILE A 172 0.46 9.57 16.16
C ILE A 172 0.56 8.17 15.55
N LEU A 173 1.46 7.96 14.59
CA LEU A 173 1.61 6.68 13.88
C LEU A 173 2.12 5.56 14.81
N SER A 174 2.91 5.89 15.83
CA SER A 174 3.41 4.93 16.82
C SER A 174 2.40 4.61 17.94
N TRP A 175 1.16 5.11 17.84
CA TRP A 175 0.17 4.90 18.88
C TRP A 175 -0.30 3.44 18.95
N LYS A 176 -0.20 2.83 20.14
CA LYS A 176 -0.59 1.43 20.38
C LYS A 176 -2.08 1.16 20.09
N GLY A 177 -2.94 2.18 20.06
CA GLY A 177 -4.34 2.03 19.65
C GLY A 177 -4.50 1.56 18.20
N PHE A 178 -3.54 1.85 17.33
CA PHE A 178 -3.56 1.39 15.94
C PHE A 178 -3.12 -0.05 15.74
N LEU A 179 -2.53 -0.70 16.74
CA LEU A 179 -2.11 -2.11 16.65
C LEU A 179 -3.26 -3.10 16.40
N PRO A 180 -4.38 -3.07 17.16
CA PRO A 180 -5.52 -3.92 16.86
C PRO A 180 -6.19 -3.54 15.54
N LEU A 181 -6.27 -2.23 15.25
CA LEU A 181 -6.90 -1.72 14.04
C LEU A 181 -6.15 -2.17 12.78
N SER A 182 -4.81 -2.15 12.80
CA SER A 182 -3.96 -2.57 11.69
C SER A 182 -4.00 -4.08 11.42
N ARG A 183 -4.41 -4.90 12.39
CA ARG A 183 -4.66 -6.33 12.16
C ARG A 183 -5.99 -6.56 11.45
N LEU A 184 -7.00 -5.74 11.77
CA LEU A 184 -8.33 -5.84 11.16
C LEU A 184 -8.39 -5.27 9.73
N THR A 185 -7.44 -4.42 9.32
CA THR A 185 -7.45 -3.81 7.99
C THR A 185 -7.48 -4.83 6.86
N TYR A 186 -6.86 -6.01 7.04
CA TYR A 186 -6.93 -7.08 6.03
C TYR A 186 -8.35 -7.63 5.89
N CYS A 187 -9.02 -7.92 7.01
CA CYS A 187 -10.43 -8.35 6.99
C CYS A 187 -11.35 -7.27 6.41
N VAL A 188 -11.15 -6.01 6.80
CA VAL A 188 -11.87 -4.85 6.23
C VAL A 188 -11.66 -4.77 4.72
N TYR A 189 -10.41 -4.93 4.26
CA TYR A 189 -10.07 -4.89 2.83
C TYR A 189 -10.79 -5.98 2.03
N LEU A 190 -11.01 -7.17 2.58
CA LEU A 190 -11.74 -8.22 1.88
C LEU A 190 -13.24 -7.92 1.76
N ILE A 191 -13.86 -7.37 2.81
CA ILE A 191 -15.32 -7.23 2.88
C ILE A 191 -15.85 -5.86 2.42
N HIS A 192 -14.99 -4.83 2.36
CA HIS A 192 -15.45 -3.45 2.14
C HIS A 192 -16.18 -3.28 0.82
N PHE A 193 -15.66 -3.88 -0.25
CA PHE A 193 -16.22 -3.71 -1.59
C PHE A 193 -17.61 -4.33 -1.70
N ASP A 194 -17.77 -5.55 -1.17
CA ASP A 194 -19.04 -6.26 -1.17
C ASP A 194 -20.09 -5.52 -0.32
N TYR A 195 -19.70 -5.01 0.85
CA TYR A 195 -20.58 -4.24 1.69
C TYR A 195 -21.02 -2.93 1.03
N VAL A 196 -20.08 -2.18 0.45
CA VAL A 196 -20.38 -0.93 -0.26
C VAL A 196 -21.32 -1.19 -1.45
N LEU A 197 -21.08 -2.25 -2.22
CA LEU A 197 -21.96 -2.64 -3.32
C LEU A 197 -23.37 -2.97 -2.85
N ILE A 198 -23.52 -3.75 -1.77
CA ILE A 198 -24.83 -4.09 -1.18
C ILE A 198 -25.52 -2.82 -0.65
N TYR A 199 -24.78 -1.96 0.06
CA TYR A 199 -25.30 -0.71 0.61
C TYR A 199 -25.87 0.19 -0.50
N TYR A 200 -25.10 0.43 -1.56
CA TYR A 200 -25.55 1.25 -2.69
C TYR A 200 -26.66 0.57 -3.51
N SER A 201 -26.67 -0.76 -3.61
CA SER A 201 -27.75 -1.50 -4.29
C SER A 201 -29.06 -1.49 -3.49
N ALA A 202 -28.98 -1.39 -2.16
CA ALA A 202 -30.15 -1.31 -1.28
C ALA A 202 -30.74 0.10 -1.17
N LEU A 203 -30.01 1.14 -1.59
CA LEU A 203 -30.50 2.52 -1.60
C LEU A 203 -31.65 2.68 -2.61
N ARG A 204 -32.86 2.84 -2.09
CA ARG A 204 -34.07 3.11 -2.90
C ARG A 204 -34.40 4.61 -3.04
N LYS A 205 -33.63 5.49 -2.41
CA LYS A 205 -33.86 6.95 -2.41
C LYS A 205 -32.81 7.66 -3.28
N ARG A 206 -33.19 8.78 -3.89
CA ARG A 206 -32.30 9.64 -4.67
C ARG A 206 -31.19 10.18 -3.75
N PHE A 207 -29.94 9.88 -4.07
CA PHE A 207 -28.76 10.32 -3.32
C PHE A 207 -28.50 11.81 -3.61
N TYR A 208 -28.49 12.64 -2.57
CA TYR A 208 -28.12 14.05 -2.70
C TYR A 208 -26.63 14.19 -2.41
N TYR A 209 -25.86 14.60 -3.42
CA TYR A 209 -24.42 14.79 -3.33
C TYR A 209 -24.11 16.04 -2.49
N ARG A 210 -24.10 15.90 -1.17
CA ARG A 210 -23.79 16.96 -0.23
C ARG A 210 -22.64 16.51 0.64
N MET A 211 -21.53 17.26 0.62
CA MET A 211 -20.27 16.92 1.28
C MET A 211 -20.45 16.44 2.73
N PHE A 212 -21.36 17.07 3.48
CA PHE A 212 -21.65 16.71 4.86
C PHE A 212 -22.33 15.33 5.01
N GLU A 213 -23.31 15.02 4.15
CA GLU A 213 -24.02 13.74 4.17
C GLU A 213 -23.11 12.58 3.76
N GLU A 214 -22.24 12.84 2.78
CA GLU A 214 -21.22 11.87 2.35
C GLU A 214 -20.21 11.61 3.45
N PHE A 215 -19.74 12.66 4.12
CA PHE A 215 -18.82 12.50 5.24
C PHE A 215 -19.43 11.62 6.34
N ILE A 216 -20.68 11.88 6.74
CA ILE A 216 -21.38 11.05 7.73
C ILE A 216 -21.54 9.61 7.25
N THR A 217 -21.94 9.43 5.99
CA THR A 217 -22.14 8.11 5.39
C THR A 217 -20.84 7.31 5.36
N LEU A 218 -19.74 7.93 4.92
CA LEU A 218 -18.41 7.29 4.87
C LEU A 218 -17.90 6.92 6.25
N PHE A 219 -18.05 7.80 7.24
CA PHE A 219 -17.67 7.50 8.63
C PHE A 219 -18.52 6.36 9.22
N GLY A 220 -19.82 6.35 8.93
CA GLY A 220 -20.73 5.27 9.35
C GLY A 220 -20.35 3.92 8.74
N ILE A 221 -20.11 3.88 7.42
CA ILE A 221 -19.65 2.70 6.70
C ILE A 221 -18.31 2.23 7.27
N PHE A 222 -17.36 3.14 7.48
CA PHE A 222 -16.05 2.83 8.05
C PHE A 222 -16.18 2.14 9.41
N PHE A 223 -16.95 2.72 10.34
CA PHE A 223 -17.12 2.16 11.68
C PHE A 223 -17.80 0.79 11.65
N TYR A 224 -18.83 0.64 10.80
CA TYR A 224 -19.54 -0.62 10.61
C TYR A 224 -18.62 -1.71 10.06
N LEU A 225 -17.80 -1.39 9.06
CA LEU A 225 -16.85 -2.33 8.44
C LEU A 225 -15.82 -2.84 9.45
N PHE A 226 -15.27 -1.96 10.31
CA PHE A 226 -14.34 -2.38 11.35
C PHE A 226 -14.99 -3.26 12.41
N ALA A 227 -16.26 -2.98 12.78
CA ALA A 227 -17.01 -3.84 13.68
C ALA A 227 -17.28 -5.22 13.05
N LEU A 228 -17.72 -5.27 11.80
CA LEU A 228 -17.96 -6.53 11.08
C LEU A 228 -16.67 -7.33 10.89
N ALA A 229 -15.59 -6.67 10.49
CA ALA A 229 -14.27 -7.28 10.34
C ALA A 229 -13.73 -7.87 11.65
N PHE A 230 -14.03 -7.24 12.79
CA PHE A 230 -13.69 -7.79 14.10
C PHE A 230 -14.38 -9.13 14.36
N PHE A 231 -15.69 -9.23 14.12
CA PHE A 231 -16.41 -10.50 14.29
C PHE A 231 -15.92 -11.60 13.33
N ILE A 232 -15.63 -11.24 12.08
CA ILE A 232 -15.09 -12.17 11.08
C ILE A 232 -13.70 -12.66 11.49
N SER A 233 -12.81 -11.75 11.90
CA SER A 233 -11.45 -12.09 12.34
C SER A 233 -11.48 -13.02 13.56
N VAL A 234 -12.33 -12.75 14.55
CA VAL A 234 -12.46 -13.62 15.73
C VAL A 234 -13.03 -15.01 15.38
N SER A 235 -14.00 -15.07 14.46
CA SER A 235 -14.69 -16.32 14.11
C SER A 235 -13.91 -17.20 13.14
N LEU A 236 -13.11 -16.61 12.25
CA LEU A 236 -12.37 -17.33 11.21
C LEU A 236 -10.85 -17.23 11.43
N GLU A 237 -10.30 -16.02 11.45
CA GLU A 237 -8.85 -15.82 11.45
C GLU A 237 -8.19 -16.41 12.72
N VAL A 238 -8.74 -16.14 13.90
CA VAL A 238 -8.20 -16.64 15.18
C VAL A 238 -8.19 -18.18 15.28
N PRO A 239 -9.26 -18.93 14.97
CA PRO A 239 -9.22 -20.38 15.02
C PRO A 239 -8.25 -20.97 13.99
N PHE A 240 -8.19 -20.44 12.77
CA PHE A 240 -7.23 -20.91 11.77
C PHE A 240 -5.78 -20.66 12.20
N LEU A 241 -5.47 -19.49 12.78
CA LEU A 241 -4.13 -19.20 13.31
C LEU A 241 -3.75 -20.13 14.48
N ARG A 242 -4.72 -20.54 15.30
CA ARG A 242 -4.47 -21.52 16.38
C ARG A 242 -4.26 -22.92 15.81
N LEU A 243 -5.05 -23.31 14.81
CA LEU A 243 -4.93 -24.60 14.14
C LEU A 243 -3.57 -24.73 13.42
N GLU A 244 -3.14 -23.69 12.70
CA GLU A 244 -1.82 -23.63 12.08
C GLU A 244 -0.72 -23.83 13.12
N LYS A 245 -0.79 -23.11 14.25
CA LYS A 245 0.17 -23.30 15.34
C LYS A 245 0.15 -24.72 15.88
N LEU A 246 -1.00 -25.37 16.03
CA LEU A 246 -1.08 -26.75 16.50
C LEU A 246 -0.45 -27.74 15.50
N ILE A 247 -0.65 -27.52 14.19
CA ILE A 247 -0.11 -28.38 13.13
C ILE A 247 1.41 -28.19 12.98
N PHE A 248 1.90 -26.96 13.02
CA PHE A 248 3.32 -26.64 12.75
C PHE A 248 4.19 -26.44 14.01
N SER A 249 3.60 -26.37 15.22
CA SER A 249 4.35 -26.36 16.49
C SER A 249 4.70 -27.77 16.96
N SER A 250 5.29 -28.58 16.08
CA SER A 250 6.02 -29.78 16.48
C SER A 250 7.50 -29.45 16.63
N LYS A 251 7.84 -28.64 17.65
CA LYS A 251 9.21 -28.58 18.18
C LYS A 251 9.12 -28.66 19.70
N PRO A 252 9.72 -29.68 20.35
CA PRO A 252 9.68 -29.80 21.79
C PRO A 252 10.45 -28.63 22.42
N LYS A 253 9.82 -27.98 23.40
CA LYS A 253 10.49 -27.05 24.32
C LYS A 253 11.65 -27.80 24.97
N ARG A 254 12.89 -27.48 24.61
CA ARG A 254 14.08 -27.92 25.35
C ARG A 254 14.04 -27.19 26.70
N ASN A 255 13.56 -27.88 27.74
CA ASN A 255 13.65 -27.40 29.10
C ASN A 255 15.14 -27.26 29.44
N THR A 256 15.63 -26.03 29.48
CA THR A 256 16.89 -25.70 30.11
C THR A 256 16.69 -25.89 31.61
N LEU A 257 16.99 -27.09 32.11
CA LEU A 257 17.19 -27.34 33.54
C LEU A 257 18.36 -26.45 33.97
N SER A 258 18.06 -25.39 34.69
CA SER A 258 19.05 -24.61 35.43
C SER A 258 19.68 -25.54 36.46
N ILE A 259 20.95 -25.90 36.22
CA ILE A 259 21.82 -26.54 37.20
C ILE A 259 21.92 -25.57 38.38
N GLU A 260 21.29 -25.95 39.49
CA GLU A 260 21.54 -25.38 40.81
C GLU A 260 23.03 -25.55 41.11
N HIS A 261 23.75 -24.43 41.20
CA HIS A 261 25.10 -24.41 41.72
C HIS A 261 25.04 -24.62 43.23
N HIS A 262 25.47 -25.79 43.67
CA HIS A 262 25.85 -26.09 45.04
C HIS A 262 26.99 -25.17 45.51
N THR A 263 26.77 -24.53 46.65
CA THR A 263 27.69 -24.32 47.79
C THR A 263 29.15 -23.94 47.52
N SER A 264 29.51 -22.75 48.00
CA SER A 264 30.57 -22.55 49.01
C SER A 264 30.42 -21.17 49.64
#